data_AF-A0A0K2SV38-F1
#
_entry.id   AF-A0A0K2SV38-F1
#
_cell.length_a   1.000
_cell.length_b   1.000
_cell.length_c   1.000
_cell.angle_alpha   90.00
_cell.angle_beta   90.00
_cell.angle_gamma   90.00
#
_symmetry.space_group_name_H-M   'P 1'
#
loop_
_entity.id
_entity.type
_entity.pdbx_description
1 polymer ?
#
loop_
_entity_poly.entity_id
_entity_poly.type
_entity_poly.pdbx_seq_one_letter_code
_entity_poly.pdbx_strand_id
1 'polypeptide(L)'
;MIQVSRLIILSCIFIGALGGFDNTCADKRRDCKADNVLCMQPYYYFQCSRTCGCTGACNDPSASCLDESGDCFETPLMNKCPRFCGVCEGCNDLVKQTICALNVHRCNEYNVLYLCSNTCGKCQERCRNKMGSDYVCAAFNARGYCYSTNKHSRVMRDICSATCTSGCRIKNLP
;
A
#
# COMPACT_ATOMS: atom_id res chain seq x y z
N MET A 1 -36.44 9.39 45.17
CA MET A 1 -35.88 10.35 44.19
C MET A 1 -34.56 9.82 43.65
N ILE A 2 -34.59 8.67 42.97
CA ILE A 2 -33.42 7.95 42.44
C ILE A 2 -33.95 7.15 41.25
N GLN A 3 -33.91 7.67 40.03
CA GLN A 3 -34.05 6.90 38.76
C GLN A 3 -33.97 7.84 37.55
N VAL A 4 -32.84 8.52 37.34
CA VAL A 4 -32.59 9.22 36.04
C VAL A 4 -31.15 9.02 35.52
N SER A 5 -30.21 8.58 36.36
CA SER A 5 -28.78 8.64 36.04
C SER A 5 -28.21 7.46 35.22
N ARG A 6 -29.04 6.57 34.64
CA ARG A 6 -28.53 5.37 33.93
C ARG A 6 -28.63 5.40 32.39
N LEU A 7 -29.21 6.44 31.80
CA LEU A 7 -29.49 6.47 30.35
C LEU A 7 -28.47 7.25 29.50
N ILE A 8 -27.46 7.90 30.09
CA ILE A 8 -26.52 8.76 29.34
C ILE A 8 -25.16 8.08 29.05
N ILE A 9 -24.80 7.02 29.78
CA ILE A 9 -23.45 6.41 29.66
C ILE A 9 -23.32 5.43 28.48
N LEU A 10 -24.43 5.05 27.83
CA LEU A 10 -24.42 4.08 26.72
C LEU A 10 -24.24 4.70 25.31
N SER A 11 -24.30 6.03 25.15
CA SER A 11 -24.14 6.64 23.81
C SER A 11 -22.69 6.97 23.43
N CYS A 12 -21.75 6.99 24.37
CA CYS A 12 -20.36 7.34 24.08
C CYS A 12 -19.50 6.18 23.56
N ILE A 13 -19.98 4.93 23.56
CA ILE A 13 -19.18 3.76 23.15
C ILE A 13 -19.18 3.55 21.62
N PHE A 14 -20.12 4.16 20.88
CA PHE A 14 -20.21 3.97 19.43
C PHE A 14 -19.39 4.94 18.58
N ILE A 15 -18.76 5.98 19.17
CA ILE A 15 -17.98 6.96 18.40
C ILE A 15 -16.51 6.49 18.23
N GLY A 16 -16.05 5.51 19.02
CA GLY A 16 -14.64 5.07 19.02
C GLY A 16 -14.23 4.04 17.96
N ALA A 17 -15.17 3.46 17.19
CA ALA A 17 -14.89 2.33 16.30
C ALA A 17 -14.79 2.67 14.80
N LEU A 18 -14.98 3.94 14.42
CA LEU A 18 -14.95 4.38 13.01
C LEU A 18 -13.68 5.16 12.66
N GLY A 19 -12.55 4.82 13.28
CA GLY A 19 -11.22 5.17 12.75
C GLY A 19 -10.83 4.27 11.56
N GLY A 20 -11.81 3.82 10.78
CA GLY A 20 -11.55 3.09 9.54
C GLY A 20 -10.89 4.06 8.56
N PHE A 21 -9.75 3.68 8.02
CA PHE A 21 -9.06 4.45 6.98
C PHE A 21 -10.07 4.84 5.90
N ASP A 22 -10.34 6.14 5.77
CA ASP A 22 -11.19 6.66 4.70
C ASP A 22 -10.38 6.65 3.38
N ASN A 23 -9.95 5.45 2.99
CA ASN A 23 -9.22 5.12 1.76
C ASN A 23 -10.21 5.04 0.58
N THR A 24 -11.19 5.94 0.60
CA THR A 24 -12.29 5.96 -0.34
C THR A 24 -11.78 6.46 -1.69
N CYS A 25 -12.04 5.69 -2.74
CA CYS A 25 -11.78 6.07 -4.13
C CYS A 25 -12.63 7.30 -4.49
N ALA A 26 -12.10 8.49 -4.23
CA ALA A 26 -12.75 9.76 -4.44
C ALA A 26 -11.78 10.79 -5.04
N ASP A 27 -12.33 11.66 -5.87
CA ASP A 27 -11.62 12.84 -6.33
C ASP A 27 -11.69 13.93 -5.24
N LYS A 28 -10.54 14.40 -4.78
CA LYS A 28 -10.40 15.50 -3.81
C LYS A 28 -10.46 16.87 -4.51
N ARG A 29 -10.29 16.88 -5.84
CA ARG A 29 -10.38 18.07 -6.70
C ARG A 29 -11.52 17.95 -7.70
N ARG A 30 -11.99 19.09 -8.22
CA ARG A 30 -13.09 19.15 -9.19
C ARG A 30 -12.65 19.12 -10.65
N ASP A 31 -11.39 19.45 -10.91
CA ASP A 31 -10.82 19.59 -12.26
C ASP A 31 -10.07 18.34 -12.73
N CYS A 32 -10.36 17.19 -12.12
CA CYS A 32 -9.79 15.91 -12.48
C CYS A 32 -10.20 15.50 -13.90
N LYS A 33 -9.22 15.10 -14.69
CA LYS A 33 -9.38 14.50 -16.02
C LYS A 33 -8.62 13.18 -16.09
N ALA A 34 -9.24 12.16 -16.66
CA ALA A 34 -8.56 10.90 -16.92
C ALA A 34 -7.54 11.14 -18.03
N ASP A 35 -6.26 10.96 -17.71
CA ASP A 35 -5.15 11.14 -18.63
C ASP A 35 -4.10 10.07 -18.34
N ASN A 36 -3.54 9.47 -19.39
CA ASN A 36 -2.68 8.31 -19.25
C ASN A 36 -1.31 8.64 -18.63
N VAL A 37 -0.88 9.90 -18.67
CA VAL A 37 0.37 10.36 -18.08
C VAL A 37 0.13 10.93 -16.68
N LEU A 38 -0.87 11.81 -16.52
CA LEU A 38 -1.17 12.44 -15.22
C LEU A 38 -1.61 11.40 -14.19
N CYS A 39 -2.42 10.41 -14.58
CA CYS A 39 -2.82 9.35 -13.64
C CYS A 39 -1.67 8.47 -13.17
N MET A 40 -0.49 8.53 -13.83
CA MET A 40 0.73 7.88 -13.33
C MET A 40 1.54 8.76 -12.37
N GLN A 41 1.22 10.05 -12.25
CA GLN A 41 1.86 10.94 -11.29
C GLN A 41 1.22 10.75 -9.91
N PRO A 42 1.97 10.37 -8.87
CA PRO A 42 1.39 10.08 -7.56
C PRO A 42 0.53 11.20 -6.99
N TYR A 43 1.05 12.44 -6.98
CA TYR A 43 0.32 13.60 -6.47
C TYR A 43 -1.01 13.82 -7.18
N TYR A 44 -1.07 13.59 -8.49
CA TYR A 44 -2.31 13.70 -9.25
C TYR A 44 -3.26 12.53 -8.94
N TYR A 45 -2.76 11.29 -8.98
CA TYR A 45 -3.56 10.11 -8.64
C TYR A 45 -4.24 10.23 -7.28
N PHE A 46 -3.51 10.61 -6.22
CA PHE A 46 -4.11 10.71 -4.87
C PHE A 46 -5.07 11.89 -4.68
N GLN A 47 -5.11 12.83 -5.64
CA GLN A 47 -6.09 13.92 -5.69
C GLN A 47 -7.28 13.59 -6.63
N CYS A 48 -7.09 12.68 -7.58
CA CYS A 48 -8.03 12.36 -8.66
C CYS A 48 -8.25 10.85 -8.80
N SER A 49 -8.27 10.12 -7.68
CA SER A 49 -8.19 8.65 -7.66
C SER A 49 -9.38 7.99 -8.37
N ARG A 50 -10.59 8.52 -8.18
CA ARG A 50 -11.80 8.00 -8.85
C ARG A 50 -11.75 8.24 -10.35
N THR A 51 -11.36 9.45 -10.77
CA THR A 51 -11.19 9.80 -12.17
C THR A 51 -10.13 8.92 -12.86
N CYS A 52 -9.06 8.58 -12.15
CA CYS A 52 -8.03 7.65 -12.65
C CYS A 52 -8.46 6.18 -12.62
N GLY A 53 -9.62 5.85 -12.02
CA GLY A 53 -10.19 4.51 -12.03
C GLY A 53 -9.81 3.63 -10.85
N CYS A 54 -9.65 4.22 -9.66
CA CYS A 54 -9.50 3.49 -8.40
C CYS A 54 -10.65 2.51 -8.17
N THR A 55 -10.32 1.24 -7.92
CA THR A 55 -11.28 0.14 -7.69
C THR A 55 -10.96 -0.72 -6.46
N GLY A 56 -9.95 -0.38 -5.67
CA GLY A 56 -9.44 -1.22 -4.57
C GLY A 56 -9.72 -0.66 -3.18
N ALA A 57 -9.69 -1.54 -2.17
CA ALA A 57 -9.68 -1.18 -0.75
C ALA A 57 -8.25 -1.03 -0.18
N CYS A 58 -7.27 -1.63 -0.86
CA CYS A 58 -5.85 -1.58 -0.50
C CYS A 58 -5.19 -0.39 -1.19
N ASN A 59 -5.40 0.80 -0.63
CA ASN A 59 -4.83 2.07 -1.09
C ASN A 59 -4.14 2.80 0.06
N ASP A 60 -3.17 3.63 -0.28
CA ASP A 60 -2.63 4.61 0.64
C ASP A 60 -3.46 5.91 0.59
N PRO A 61 -3.44 6.74 1.64
CA PRO A 61 -4.25 7.97 1.70
C PRO A 61 -3.65 9.14 0.91
N SER A 62 -2.35 9.12 0.63
CA SER A 62 -1.62 10.23 0.00
C SER A 62 -0.35 9.78 -0.74
N ALA A 63 0.18 10.67 -1.58
CA ALA A 63 1.45 10.50 -2.25
C ALA A 63 2.64 10.44 -1.26
N SER A 64 2.52 11.01 -0.06
CA SER A 64 3.62 11.04 0.90
C SER A 64 4.00 9.64 1.39
N CYS A 65 3.09 8.66 1.29
CA CYS A 65 3.41 7.26 1.55
C CYS A 65 4.50 6.71 0.63
N LEU A 66 4.68 7.29 -0.55
CA LEU A 66 5.73 6.90 -1.50
C LEU A 66 7.09 7.53 -1.15
N ASP A 67 7.09 8.63 -0.40
CA ASP A 67 8.28 9.38 0.02
C ASP A 67 8.80 8.87 1.39
N GLU A 68 7.89 8.44 2.29
CA GLU A 68 8.16 8.00 3.67
C GLU A 68 8.63 6.54 3.78
N SER A 69 9.55 6.12 2.90
CA SER A 69 9.87 4.70 2.73
C SER A 69 10.55 3.99 3.92
N GLY A 70 11.23 4.75 4.79
CA GLY A 70 12.02 4.20 5.89
C GLY A 70 11.24 3.77 7.13
N ASP A 71 10.02 4.27 7.33
CA ASP A 71 9.34 4.16 8.63
C ASP A 71 8.23 3.11 8.64
N CYS A 72 8.09 2.30 7.58
CA CYS A 72 7.07 1.25 7.48
C CYS A 72 7.10 0.20 8.60
N PHE A 73 8.20 0.13 9.35
CA PHE A 73 8.38 -0.78 10.46
C PHE A 73 7.99 -0.16 11.82
N GLU A 74 7.63 1.12 11.83
CA GLU A 74 6.96 1.77 12.94
C GLU A 74 5.45 1.63 12.78
N THR A 75 4.79 1.10 13.81
CA THR A 75 3.35 0.79 13.81
C THR A 75 2.45 1.94 13.32
N PRO A 76 2.71 3.22 13.66
CA PRO A 76 1.89 4.32 13.16
C PRO A 76 1.91 4.47 11.64
N LEU A 77 3.08 4.34 11.00
CA LEU A 77 3.17 4.50 9.53
C LEU A 77 2.67 3.27 8.79
N MET A 78 2.95 2.07 9.32
CA MET A 78 2.47 0.82 8.74
C MET A 78 0.94 0.83 8.54
N ASN A 79 0.23 1.42 9.49
CA ASN A 79 -1.20 1.64 9.43
C ASN A 79 -1.59 2.76 8.47
N LYS A 80 -0.87 3.89 8.48
CA LYS A 80 -1.14 5.05 7.61
C LYS A 80 -0.93 4.74 6.12
N CYS A 81 0.02 3.88 5.77
CA CYS A 81 0.40 3.56 4.39
C CYS A 81 0.34 2.03 4.16
N PRO A 82 -0.84 1.40 4.27
CA PRO A 82 -0.96 -0.05 4.33
C PRO A 82 -0.54 -0.74 3.03
N ARG A 83 -0.69 -0.09 1.87
CA ARG A 83 -0.28 -0.66 0.59
C ARG A 83 1.22 -0.53 0.40
N PHE A 84 1.76 0.69 0.55
CA PHE A 84 3.19 0.91 0.41
C PHE A 84 3.99 0.06 1.42
N CYS A 85 3.54 -0.04 2.66
CA CYS A 85 4.20 -0.84 3.67
C CYS A 85 3.92 -2.35 3.56
N GLY A 86 3.11 -2.79 2.60
CA GLY A 86 2.84 -4.21 2.33
C GLY A 86 1.99 -4.92 3.40
N VAL A 87 1.18 -4.17 4.15
CA VAL A 87 0.17 -4.69 5.09
C VAL A 87 -0.95 -5.40 4.33
N CYS A 88 -1.33 -4.85 3.18
CA CYS A 88 -2.21 -5.52 2.23
C CYS A 88 -1.42 -5.96 0.99
N GLU A 89 -1.98 -6.90 0.21
CA GLU A 89 -1.26 -7.57 -0.87
C GLU A 89 -0.71 -6.63 -1.96
N GLY A 90 -1.37 -5.49 -2.20
CA GLY A 90 -0.89 -4.46 -3.13
C GLY A 90 -0.80 -4.90 -4.59
N CYS A 91 -1.48 -5.99 -4.95
CA CYS A 91 -1.31 -6.66 -6.24
C CYS A 91 -2.24 -6.19 -7.34
N ASN A 92 -3.32 -5.52 -7.00
CA ASN A 92 -4.23 -4.95 -7.99
C ASN A 92 -3.65 -3.67 -8.59
N ASP A 93 -4.04 -3.35 -9.82
CA ASP A 93 -3.84 -2.00 -10.36
C ASP A 93 -4.72 -1.02 -9.57
N LEU A 94 -4.18 0.17 -9.31
CA LEU A 94 -4.87 1.30 -8.68
C LEU A 94 -5.50 2.24 -9.72
N VAL A 95 -4.97 2.20 -10.94
CA VAL A 95 -5.45 2.99 -12.07
C VAL A 95 -6.21 2.05 -13.00
N LYS A 96 -7.16 2.60 -13.78
CA LYS A 96 -7.89 1.86 -14.80
C LYS A 96 -6.94 1.05 -15.67
N GLN A 97 -7.26 -0.22 -15.88
CA GLN A 97 -6.41 -1.18 -16.61
C GLN A 97 -5.99 -0.68 -18.00
N THR A 98 -6.86 0.04 -18.71
CA THR A 98 -6.53 0.61 -20.03
C THR A 98 -5.39 1.63 -19.95
N ILE A 99 -5.32 2.42 -18.87
CA ILE A 99 -4.23 3.37 -18.64
C ILE A 99 -2.94 2.62 -18.26
N CYS A 100 -3.02 1.57 -17.44
CA CYS A 100 -1.86 0.73 -17.12
C CYS A 100 -1.29 0.03 -18.36
N ALA A 101 -2.15 -0.51 -19.23
CA ALA A 101 -1.73 -1.14 -20.49
C ALA A 101 -0.95 -0.18 -21.40
N LEU A 102 -1.36 1.10 -21.47
CA LEU A 102 -0.64 2.13 -22.22
C LEU A 102 0.72 2.50 -21.62
N ASN A 103 0.94 2.20 -20.33
CA ASN A 103 2.16 2.55 -19.60
C ASN A 103 3.03 1.32 -19.25
N VAL A 104 2.74 0.13 -19.79
CA VAL A 104 3.49 -1.11 -19.45
C VAL A 104 5.00 -1.01 -19.75
N HIS A 105 5.38 -0.23 -20.75
CA HIS A 105 6.77 0.03 -21.10
C HIS A 105 7.54 0.84 -20.03
N ARG A 106 6.83 1.42 -19.06
CA ARG A 106 7.37 2.22 -17.94
C ARG A 106 7.36 1.47 -16.62
N CYS A 107 7.17 0.15 -16.61
CA CYS A 107 7.09 -0.64 -15.38
C CYS A 107 8.39 -0.66 -14.56
N ASN A 108 9.51 -0.17 -15.10
CA ASN A 108 10.73 0.11 -14.33
C ASN A 108 10.65 1.41 -13.52
N GLU A 109 9.71 2.30 -13.81
CA GLU A 109 9.44 3.50 -13.01
C GLU A 109 8.66 3.13 -11.75
N TYR A 110 9.12 3.64 -10.61
CA TYR A 110 8.61 3.29 -9.30
C TYR A 110 7.09 3.55 -9.14
N ASN A 111 6.63 4.72 -9.55
CA ASN A 111 5.22 5.12 -9.52
C ASN A 111 4.35 4.25 -10.42
N VAL A 112 4.83 3.88 -11.62
CA VAL A 112 4.07 3.01 -12.53
C VAL A 112 3.99 1.61 -11.95
N LEU A 113 5.08 1.06 -11.43
CA LEU A 113 5.09 -0.25 -10.77
C LEU A 113 4.14 -0.30 -9.57
N TYR A 114 4.06 0.78 -8.78
CA TYR A 114 3.16 0.87 -7.62
C TYR A 114 1.68 1.00 -8.02
N LEU A 115 1.38 1.86 -9.01
CA LEU A 115 0.01 2.14 -9.47
C LEU A 115 -0.54 1.03 -10.38
N CYS A 116 0.32 0.30 -11.07
CA CYS A 116 -0.02 -0.74 -12.03
C CYS A 116 0.63 -2.09 -11.65
N SER A 117 0.64 -2.43 -10.36
CA SER A 117 1.28 -3.65 -9.83
C SER A 117 0.93 -4.93 -10.59
N ASN A 118 -0.35 -5.10 -10.96
CA ASN A 118 -0.80 -6.31 -11.66
C ASN A 118 -0.28 -6.30 -13.10
N THR A 119 -0.50 -5.20 -13.80
CA THR A 119 -0.09 -5.06 -15.21
C THR A 119 1.44 -5.16 -15.36
N CYS A 120 2.20 -4.65 -14.40
CA CYS A 120 3.66 -4.74 -14.37
C CYS A 120 4.19 -6.09 -13.87
N GLY A 121 3.32 -7.05 -13.55
CA GLY A 121 3.73 -8.40 -13.17
C GLY A 121 4.33 -8.52 -11.77
N LYS A 122 4.23 -7.49 -10.92
CA LYS A 122 4.80 -7.46 -9.55
C LYS A 122 4.36 -8.66 -8.71
N CYS A 123 3.16 -9.17 -8.96
CA CYS A 123 2.56 -10.25 -8.20
C CYS A 123 2.50 -11.61 -8.89
N GLN A 124 3.24 -11.79 -10.00
CA GLN A 124 3.34 -13.09 -10.67
C GLN A 124 4.07 -14.12 -9.80
N GLU A 125 5.02 -13.66 -8.97
CA GLU A 125 5.78 -14.53 -8.08
C GLU A 125 5.09 -14.69 -6.72
N ARG A 126 5.00 -15.96 -6.26
CA ARG A 126 4.58 -16.27 -4.89
C ARG A 126 5.60 -15.76 -3.87
N CYS A 127 6.88 -15.78 -4.23
CA CYS A 127 8.00 -15.37 -3.39
C CYS A 127 8.41 -13.95 -3.77
N ARG A 128 7.79 -12.94 -3.15
CA ARG A 128 8.03 -11.53 -3.48
C ARG A 128 8.07 -10.65 -2.24
N ASN A 129 8.53 -9.43 -2.41
CA ASN A 129 8.29 -8.38 -1.44
C ASN A 129 6.91 -7.74 -1.70
N LYS A 130 6.12 -7.57 -0.64
CA LYS A 130 4.82 -6.92 -0.69
C LYS A 130 4.91 -5.39 -0.63
N MET A 131 6.05 -4.86 -0.18
CA MET A 131 6.26 -3.41 -0.09
C MET A 131 6.14 -2.74 -1.46
N GLY A 132 5.76 -1.47 -1.46
CA GLY A 132 5.79 -0.58 -2.62
C GLY A 132 7.16 -0.61 -3.31
N SER A 133 8.23 -0.56 -2.50
CA SER A 133 9.63 -0.49 -2.93
C SER A 133 10.51 -1.58 -2.29
N ASP A 134 11.26 -2.29 -3.13
CA ASP A 134 12.26 -3.28 -2.68
C ASP A 134 13.45 -2.65 -1.95
N TYR A 135 13.72 -1.36 -2.19
CA TYR A 135 14.78 -0.63 -1.51
C TYR A 135 14.62 -0.67 0.01
N VAL A 136 13.38 -0.58 0.49
CA VAL A 136 13.07 -0.62 1.92
C VAL A 136 13.45 -1.98 2.50
N CYS A 137 13.01 -3.06 1.83
CA CYS A 137 13.36 -4.41 2.23
C CYS A 137 14.88 -4.64 2.23
N ALA A 138 15.60 -4.15 1.22
CA ALA A 138 17.06 -4.23 1.15
C ALA A 138 17.74 -3.48 2.31
N ALA A 139 17.31 -2.24 2.60
CA ALA A 139 17.87 -1.44 3.68
C ALA A 139 17.68 -2.09 5.05
N PHE A 140 16.52 -2.68 5.30
CA PHE A 140 16.24 -3.38 6.56
C PHE A 140 16.98 -4.72 6.66
N ASN A 141 17.15 -5.44 5.55
CA ASN A 141 17.99 -6.64 5.53
C ASN A 141 19.46 -6.32 5.83
N ALA A 142 20.00 -5.22 5.30
CA ALA A 142 21.37 -4.77 5.60
C ALA A 142 21.59 -4.48 7.10
N ARG A 143 20.52 -4.17 7.85
CA ARG A 143 20.55 -4.01 9.31
C ARG A 143 20.38 -5.33 10.09
N GLY A 144 20.31 -6.47 9.39
CA GLY A 144 20.20 -7.81 9.98
C GLY A 144 18.79 -8.20 10.42
N TYR A 145 17.75 -7.43 10.05
CA TYR A 145 16.42 -7.66 10.60
C TYR A 145 15.78 -8.98 10.18
N CYS A 146 16.13 -9.53 9.01
CA CYS A 146 15.67 -10.85 8.57
C CYS A 146 16.09 -11.99 9.53
N TYR A 147 17.25 -11.85 10.17
CA TYR A 147 17.85 -12.88 11.02
C TYR A 147 17.72 -12.59 12.52
N SER A 148 17.21 -11.41 12.88
CA SER A 148 17.00 -11.03 14.28
C SER A 148 15.75 -11.68 14.90
N THR A 149 15.64 -11.66 16.23
CA THR A 149 14.45 -12.12 16.98
C THR A 149 13.53 -10.96 17.40
N ASN A 150 13.78 -9.73 16.94
CA ASN A 150 12.99 -8.57 17.32
C ASN A 150 11.63 -8.51 16.60
N LYS A 151 10.75 -7.59 17.02
CA LYS A 151 9.40 -7.41 16.44
C LYS A 151 9.41 -7.16 14.93
N HIS A 152 10.46 -6.54 14.39
CA HIS A 152 10.60 -6.22 12.96
C HIS A 152 10.98 -7.45 12.14
N SER A 153 11.56 -8.50 12.73
CA SER A 153 11.95 -9.70 11.99
C SER A 153 10.77 -10.49 11.43
N ARG A 154 9.64 -10.51 12.16
CA ARG A 154 8.41 -11.11 11.68
C ARG A 154 7.85 -10.32 10.49
N VAL A 155 7.73 -9.01 10.65
CA VAL A 155 7.30 -8.09 9.57
C VAL A 155 8.19 -8.25 8.34
N MET A 156 9.51 -8.31 8.52
CA MET A 156 10.47 -8.54 7.43
C MET A 156 10.26 -9.88 6.72
N ARG A 157 10.03 -10.99 7.44
CA ARG A 157 9.80 -12.29 6.79
C ARG A 157 8.46 -12.36 6.06
N ASP A 158 7.44 -11.67 6.56
CA ASP A 158 6.09 -11.69 5.98
C ASP A 158 5.95 -10.72 4.79
N ILE A 159 6.50 -9.52 4.92
CA ILE A 159 6.37 -8.44 3.94
C ILE A 159 7.54 -8.43 2.95
N CYS A 160 8.77 -8.65 3.42
CA CYS A 160 9.99 -8.65 2.64
C CYS A 160 10.51 -10.07 2.39
N SER A 161 9.58 -11.00 2.14
CA SER A 161 9.87 -12.44 2.07
C SER A 161 10.96 -12.77 1.06
N ALA A 162 10.95 -12.12 -0.10
CA ALA A 162 11.95 -12.34 -1.14
C ALA A 162 13.34 -11.85 -0.77
N THR A 163 13.43 -10.76 -0.01
CA THR A 163 14.71 -10.28 0.51
C THR A 163 15.23 -11.16 1.66
N CYS A 164 14.35 -11.62 2.56
CA CYS A 164 14.78 -12.37 3.75
C CYS A 164 15.09 -13.84 3.52
N THR A 165 14.56 -14.43 2.46
CA THR A 165 14.65 -15.87 2.23
C THR A 165 15.48 -16.13 0.98
N SER A 166 16.65 -16.75 1.15
CA SER A 166 17.43 -17.27 0.02
C SER A 166 16.65 -18.32 -0.81
N GLY A 167 15.59 -18.88 -0.23
CA GLY A 167 14.68 -19.88 -0.81
C GLY A 167 13.69 -19.38 -1.88
N CYS A 168 13.73 -18.11 -2.30
CA CYS A 168 13.16 -17.76 -3.61
C CYS A 168 14.03 -18.28 -4.77
N ARG A 169 15.21 -18.85 -4.50
CA ARG A 169 15.95 -19.62 -5.50
C ARG A 169 15.22 -20.94 -5.78
N ILE A 170 14.61 -20.98 -6.97
CA ILE A 170 14.17 -22.13 -7.79
C ILE A 170 12.70 -22.54 -7.62
N LYS A 171 11.89 -22.31 -8.66
CA LYS A 171 11.60 -23.34 -9.69
C LYS A 171 11.60 -22.70 -11.08
N ASN A 172 12.40 -23.29 -11.97
CA ASN A 172 12.49 -23.01 -13.39
C ASN A 172 11.11 -22.66 -13.97
N LEU A 173 11.00 -21.50 -14.64
CA LEU A 173 10.01 -21.34 -15.69
C LEU A 173 10.32 -22.41 -16.76
N PRO A 174 9.31 -23.13 -17.28
CA PRO A 174 9.49 -24.00 -18.44
C PRO A 174 9.97 -23.23 -19.67
#